data_AF-A0A1J4YH01-F1
#
_entry.id   AF-A0A1J4YH01-F1
#
_cell.length_a   1.000
_cell.length_b   1.000
_cell.length_c   1.000
_cell.angle_alpha   90.00
_cell.angle_beta   90.00
_cell.angle_gamma   90.00
#
_symmetry.space_group_name_H-M   'P 1'
#
loop_
_entity.id
_entity.type
_entity.pdbx_description
1 polymer ?
#
loop_
_entity_poly.entity_id
_entity_poly.type
_entity_poly.pdbx_seq_one_letter_code
_entity_poly.pdbx_strand_id
1 'polypeptide(L)'
;MAGMPKKQIPRSHIFALLALAALCAGFPIPSHAFSSTNLQLLYGSNFHDNYYGNNTSNGKMTTLTLEHFSTWDYGDNYFFVDLLSGDFLNFAGLPSGSRSRIYSEWAPRLSLSAISGHDLAVGIFKDFFIAGQLNRDGEGFHAEMIGLGTDLAVPGFNLLSTHLYLRKDNFNRPT
;
A
#
# COMPACT_ATOMS: atom_id res chain seq x y z
N MET A 1 -21.71 27.65 37.73
CA MET A 1 -21.29 26.40 37.05
C MET A 1 -21.42 26.62 35.55
N ALA A 2 -20.32 26.88 34.84
CA ALA A 2 -20.31 27.09 33.40
C ALA A 2 -20.21 25.73 32.69
N GLY A 3 -21.15 25.43 31.79
CA GLY A 3 -21.20 24.18 31.03
C GLY A 3 -20.10 24.13 29.96
N MET A 4 -19.39 23.00 29.89
CA MET A 4 -18.43 22.72 28.82
C MET A 4 -19.13 22.63 27.45
N PRO A 5 -18.56 23.21 26.38
CA PRO A 5 -19.10 23.06 25.03
C PRO A 5 -18.86 21.63 24.51
N LYS A 6 -19.93 20.99 24.02
CA LYS A 6 -19.84 19.70 23.31
C LYS A 6 -19.14 19.92 21.96
N LYS A 7 -17.99 19.28 21.78
CA LYS A 7 -17.24 19.27 20.52
C LYS A 7 -18.06 18.49 19.47
N GLN A 8 -18.63 19.20 18.50
CA GLN A 8 -19.32 18.57 17.37
C GLN A 8 -18.27 17.97 16.43
N ILE A 9 -18.35 16.66 16.23
CA ILE A 9 -17.51 15.93 15.27
C ILE A 9 -18.05 16.25 13.87
N PRO A 10 -17.23 16.73 12.92
CA PRO A 10 -17.69 17.09 11.59
C PRO A 10 -18.20 15.84 10.84
N ARG A 11 -19.41 15.95 10.27
CA ARG A 11 -20.14 14.87 9.57
C ARG A 11 -19.38 14.29 8.36
N SER A 12 -18.34 14.98 7.88
CA SER A 12 -17.49 14.52 6.77
C SER A 12 -16.64 13.29 7.11
N HIS A 13 -16.29 13.07 8.39
CA HIS A 13 -15.48 11.92 8.79
C HIS A 13 -16.29 10.61 8.86
N ILE A 14 -17.62 10.71 9.01
CA ILE A 14 -18.53 9.55 9.05
C ILE A 14 -18.71 8.96 7.64
N PHE A 15 -18.71 9.79 6.60
CA PHE A 15 -18.79 9.32 5.21
C PHE A 15 -17.51 8.61 4.75
N ALA A 16 -16.33 9.01 5.23
CA ALA A 16 -15.07 8.32 4.95
C ALA A 16 -15.00 6.91 5.59
N LEU A 17 -15.56 6.75 6.79
CA LEU A 17 -15.64 5.44 7.48
C LEU A 17 -16.62 4.47 6.80
N LEU A 18 -17.71 4.97 6.21
CA LEU A 18 -18.68 4.15 5.49
C LEU A 18 -18.17 3.66 4.13
N ALA A 19 -17.30 4.42 3.45
CA ALA A 19 -16.67 3.98 2.21
C ALA A 19 -15.66 2.84 2.42
N LEU A 20 -14.96 2.82 3.56
CA LEU A 20 -14.01 1.75 3.90
C LEU A 20 -14.71 0.40 4.19
N ALA A 21 -15.92 0.43 4.73
CA ALA A 21 -16.72 -0.77 4.97
C ALA A 21 -17.26 -1.41 3.67
N ALA A 22 -17.43 -0.62 2.60
CA ALA A 22 -17.96 -1.10 1.32
C ALA A 22 -16.93 -1.88 0.49
N LEU A 23 -15.62 -1.70 0.72
CA LEU A 23 -14.58 -2.54 0.10
C LEU A 23 -14.51 -3.97 0.67
N CYS A 24 -15.15 -4.23 1.82
CA CYS A 24 -15.23 -5.55 2.43
C CYS A 24 -16.44 -6.38 1.96
N ALA A 25 -17.31 -5.84 1.10
CA ALA A 25 -18.45 -6.57 0.56
C ALA A 25 -17.97 -7.54 -0.53
N GLY A 26 -17.90 -8.82 -0.18
CA GLY A 26 -17.39 -9.91 -1.00
C GLY A 26 -17.99 -9.96 -2.41
N PHE A 27 -17.11 -9.83 -3.40
CA PHE A 27 -17.37 -10.29 -4.76
C PHE A 27 -17.42 -11.82 -4.78
N PRO A 28 -18.21 -12.45 -5.68
CA PRO A 28 -18.18 -13.90 -5.84
C PRO A 28 -16.75 -14.34 -6.20
N ILE A 29 -16.15 -15.11 -5.30
CA ILE A 29 -14.79 -15.63 -5.44
C ILE A 29 -14.86 -16.82 -6.41
N PRO A 30 -14.23 -16.78 -7.61
CA PRO A 30 -14.07 -17.99 -8.42
C PRO A 30 -13.31 -19.05 -7.61
N SER A 31 -13.57 -20.33 -7.83
CA SER A 31 -13.14 -21.44 -6.95
C SER A 31 -11.62 -21.62 -6.76
N HIS A 32 -10.81 -20.77 -7.40
CA HIS A 32 -9.34 -20.74 -7.32
C HIS A 32 -8.77 -19.43 -6.72
N ALA A 33 -9.61 -18.51 -6.24
CA ALA A 33 -9.15 -17.23 -5.71
C ALA A 33 -8.93 -17.28 -4.19
N PHE A 34 -7.65 -17.27 -3.77
CA PHE A 34 -7.24 -16.95 -2.41
C PHE A 34 -7.37 -15.44 -2.16
N SER A 35 -7.76 -15.06 -0.94
CA SER A 35 -7.80 -13.68 -0.49
C SER A 35 -7.48 -13.59 1.01
N SER A 36 -6.72 -12.58 1.40
CA SER A 36 -6.44 -12.24 2.80
C SER A 36 -6.50 -10.72 2.98
N THR A 37 -7.22 -10.28 4.01
CA THR A 37 -7.32 -8.87 4.40
C THR A 37 -6.92 -8.74 5.86
N ASN A 38 -6.06 -7.78 6.17
CA ASN A 38 -5.52 -7.55 7.50
C ASN A 38 -5.67 -6.07 7.91
N LEU A 39 -5.99 -5.83 9.17
CA LEU A 39 -6.00 -4.51 9.78
C LEU A 39 -5.00 -4.50 10.94
N GLN A 40 -4.02 -3.61 10.87
CA GLN A 40 -2.90 -3.56 11.82
C GLN A 40 -2.83 -2.18 12.48
N LEU A 41 -2.63 -2.13 13.80
CA LEU A 41 -2.34 -0.90 14.53
C LEU A 41 -0.93 -0.98 15.10
N LEU A 42 -0.06 -0.09 14.64
CA LEU A 42 1.35 -0.04 15.01
C LEU A 42 1.64 1.29 15.71
N TYR A 43 2.52 1.24 16.70
CA TYR A 43 3.12 2.42 17.31
C TYR A 43 4.63 2.23 17.34
N GLY A 44 5.36 3.21 16.83
CA GLY A 44 6.82 3.17 16.73
C GLY A 44 7.47 4.45 17.23
N SER A 45 8.79 4.37 17.35
CA SER A 45 9.66 5.50 17.66
C SER A 45 10.87 5.51 16.73
N ASN A 46 11.64 6.59 16.73
CA ASN A 46 12.79 6.85 15.85
C ASN A 46 12.44 7.10 14.37
N PHE A 47 11.29 7.71 14.09
CA PHE A 47 10.92 8.17 12.75
C PHE A 47 11.68 9.45 12.36
N HIS A 48 12.86 9.26 11.76
CA HIS A 48 13.73 10.32 11.24
C HIS A 48 14.03 10.08 9.75
N ASP A 49 12.97 10.03 8.95
CA ASP A 49 13.05 9.93 7.50
C ASP A 49 13.10 11.31 6.83
N ASN A 50 14.32 11.83 6.70
CA ASN A 50 14.60 13.09 5.99
C ASN A 50 14.43 12.99 4.46
N TYR A 51 14.23 11.79 3.93
CA TYR A 51 14.25 11.54 2.49
C TYR A 51 12.84 11.47 1.91
N TYR A 52 11.96 10.67 2.52
CA TYR A 52 10.54 10.57 2.15
C TYR A 52 9.65 11.55 2.93
N GLY A 53 10.27 12.39 3.76
CA GLY A 53 9.60 13.48 4.46
C GLY A 53 8.69 13.03 5.60
N ASN A 54 8.71 11.75 6.01
CA ASN A 54 7.90 11.19 7.11
C ASN A 54 8.51 11.40 8.50
N ASN A 55 9.33 12.43 8.64
CA ASN A 55 9.86 12.87 9.93
C ASN A 55 8.76 13.30 10.89
N THR A 56 8.92 12.93 12.16
CA THR A 56 8.15 13.54 13.26
C THR A 56 9.10 14.21 14.26
N SER A 57 8.68 15.35 14.78
CA SER A 57 9.49 16.19 15.70
C SER A 57 9.91 15.47 16.99
N ASN A 58 9.11 14.50 17.44
CA ASN A 58 9.38 13.68 18.62
C ASN A 58 9.77 12.24 18.25
N GLY A 59 10.00 11.95 16.97
CA GLY A 59 10.34 10.64 16.44
C GLY A 59 9.26 9.57 16.62
N LYS A 60 8.06 9.91 17.09
CA LYS A 60 6.96 8.96 17.36
C LYS A 60 5.93 9.00 16.22
N MET A 61 5.37 7.84 15.90
CA MET A 61 4.28 7.73 14.94
C MET A 61 3.41 6.52 15.27
N THR A 62 2.10 6.70 15.10
CA THR A 62 1.11 5.61 15.11
C THR A 62 0.65 5.38 13.68
N THR A 63 0.57 4.13 13.23
CA THR A 63 0.12 3.74 11.90
C THR A 63 -1.04 2.77 12.02
N LEU A 64 -2.14 3.05 11.33
CA LEU A 64 -3.21 2.08 11.08
C LEU A 64 -3.10 1.62 9.63
N THR A 65 -2.82 0.34 9.40
CA THR A 65 -2.61 -0.25 8.08
C THR A 65 -3.80 -1.13 7.72
N LEU A 66 -4.41 -0.89 6.57
CA LEU A 66 -5.26 -1.86 5.89
C LEU A 66 -4.44 -2.51 4.79
N GLU A 67 -4.31 -3.83 4.83
CA GLU A 67 -3.55 -4.62 3.87
C GLU A 67 -4.46 -5.67 3.24
N HIS A 68 -4.27 -5.93 1.95
CA HIS A 68 -4.99 -6.95 1.20
C HIS A 68 -4.10 -7.63 0.18
N PHE A 69 -4.25 -8.95 0.08
CA PHE A 69 -3.71 -9.76 -0.99
C PHE A 69 -4.80 -10.66 -1.54
N SER A 70 -4.93 -10.75 -2.86
CA SER A 70 -5.79 -11.74 -3.48
C SER A 70 -5.28 -12.22 -4.83
N THR A 71 -5.68 -13.44 -5.18
CA THR A 71 -5.44 -14.08 -6.46
C THR A 71 -6.75 -14.16 -7.24
N TRP A 72 -6.65 -14.24 -8.55
CA TRP A 72 -7.76 -14.34 -9.48
C TRP A 72 -7.28 -15.06 -10.74
N ASP A 73 -8.19 -15.37 -11.66
CA ASP A 73 -7.90 -16.28 -12.79
C ASP A 73 -6.71 -15.84 -13.66
N TYR A 74 -6.35 -14.56 -13.67
CA TYR A 74 -5.30 -13.99 -14.51
C TYR A 74 -4.09 -13.46 -13.74
N GLY A 75 -3.99 -13.70 -12.42
CA GLY A 75 -2.82 -13.30 -11.65
C GLY A 75 -3.13 -13.03 -10.18
N ASP A 76 -2.60 -11.93 -9.67
CA ASP A 76 -2.78 -11.52 -8.27
C ASP A 76 -2.69 -10.00 -8.10
N ASN A 77 -3.05 -9.55 -6.90
CA ASN A 77 -2.83 -8.19 -6.47
C ASN A 77 -2.51 -8.14 -4.98
N TYR A 78 -1.64 -7.21 -4.64
CA TYR A 78 -1.33 -6.82 -3.28
C TYR A 78 -1.56 -5.32 -3.15
N PHE A 79 -2.20 -4.85 -2.08
CA PHE A 79 -2.20 -3.44 -1.74
C PHE A 79 -2.18 -3.23 -0.23
N PHE A 80 -1.68 -2.06 0.17
CA PHE A 80 -1.88 -1.57 1.52
C PHE A 80 -2.13 -0.07 1.54
N VAL A 81 -2.79 0.39 2.59
CA VAL A 81 -3.03 1.80 2.90
C VAL A 81 -2.68 2.03 4.36
N ASP A 82 -1.75 2.95 4.59
CA ASP A 82 -1.35 3.43 5.90
C ASP A 82 -2.01 4.76 6.22
N LEU A 83 -2.70 4.83 7.36
CA LEU A 83 -3.15 6.05 7.98
C LEU A 83 -2.22 6.38 9.15
N LEU A 84 -1.39 7.39 8.97
CA LEU A 84 -0.32 7.74 9.88
C LEU A 84 -0.72 8.92 10.76
N SER A 85 -0.34 8.89 12.03
CA SER A 85 -0.55 9.95 12.99
C SER A 85 0.74 10.27 13.73
N GLY A 86 1.15 11.54 13.70
CA GLY A 86 2.44 11.96 14.23
C GLY A 86 2.60 13.48 14.19
N ASP A 87 3.63 13.99 14.87
CA ASP A 87 3.95 15.42 14.88
C ASP A 87 4.88 15.74 13.70
N PHE A 88 4.33 15.69 12.49
CA PHE A 88 5.09 15.72 11.24
C PHE A 88 5.87 17.02 11.01
N LEU A 89 7.05 16.86 10.41
CA LEU A 89 7.87 17.95 9.91
C LEU A 89 7.77 18.06 8.38
N ASN A 90 7.93 19.27 7.85
CA ASN A 90 8.12 19.50 6.42
C ASN A 90 9.60 19.29 6.04
N PHE A 91 9.93 19.42 4.75
CA PHE A 91 11.30 19.26 4.24
C PHE A 91 12.31 20.27 4.81
N ALA A 92 11.84 21.41 5.35
CA ALA A 92 12.69 22.38 6.05
C ALA A 92 12.90 22.04 7.54
N GLY A 93 12.37 20.91 8.01
CA GLY A 93 12.45 20.50 9.42
C GLY A 93 11.51 21.26 10.35
N LEU A 94 10.54 22.01 9.82
CA LEU A 94 9.56 22.76 10.60
C LEU A 94 8.25 21.99 10.73
N PRO A 95 7.47 22.16 11.81
CA PRO A 95 6.16 21.52 11.94
C PRO A 95 5.28 21.78 10.71
N SER A 96 4.76 20.72 10.09
CA SER A 96 3.97 20.84 8.86
C SER A 96 2.57 21.44 9.11
N GLY A 97 2.11 21.44 10.37
CA GLY A 97 0.74 21.81 10.75
C GLY A 97 -0.27 20.68 10.57
N SER A 98 0.05 19.62 9.82
CA SER A 98 -0.74 18.39 9.75
C SER A 98 -0.23 17.36 10.76
N ARG A 99 -1.16 16.69 11.44
CA ARG A 99 -0.86 15.57 12.35
C ARG A 99 -1.23 14.21 11.79
N SER A 100 -1.69 14.17 10.54
CA SER A 100 -2.14 12.96 9.87
C SER A 100 -1.60 12.89 8.46
N ARG A 101 -1.22 11.69 8.02
CA ARG A 101 -0.81 11.41 6.64
C ARG A 101 -1.43 10.13 6.14
N ILE A 102 -1.46 9.98 4.83
CA ILE A 102 -1.83 8.74 4.16
C ILE A 102 -0.71 8.33 3.20
N TYR A 103 -0.43 7.04 3.15
CA TYR A 103 0.44 6.44 2.16
C TYR A 103 -0.19 5.15 1.68
N SER A 104 -0.06 4.83 0.41
CA SER A 104 -0.56 3.58 -0.14
C SER A 104 0.29 3.05 -1.27
N GLU A 105 0.28 1.73 -1.40
CA GLU A 105 0.86 1.03 -2.53
C GLU A 105 -0.11 -0.01 -3.06
N TRP A 106 -0.15 -0.18 -4.37
CA TRP A 106 -0.89 -1.24 -5.06
C TRP A 106 0.01 -1.88 -6.11
N ALA A 107 0.24 -3.18 -5.98
CA ALA A 107 1.12 -3.99 -6.81
C ALA A 107 0.36 -5.15 -7.48
N PRO A 108 -0.38 -4.91 -8.58
CA PRO A 108 -1.02 -5.96 -9.35
C PRO A 108 -0.03 -6.70 -10.27
N ARG A 109 -0.30 -7.99 -10.50
CA ARG A 109 0.43 -8.82 -11.47
C ARG A 109 -0.53 -9.57 -12.38
N LEU A 110 -0.14 -9.68 -13.65
CA LEU A 110 -0.85 -10.41 -14.69
C LEU A 110 0.02 -11.59 -15.15
N SER A 111 -0.48 -12.80 -14.96
CA SER A 111 0.18 -14.06 -15.36
C SER A 111 0.14 -14.23 -16.88
N LEU A 112 1.32 -14.40 -17.49
CA LEU A 112 1.43 -14.68 -18.91
C LEU A 112 0.97 -16.11 -19.23
N SER A 113 1.16 -17.06 -18.31
CA SER A 113 0.64 -18.43 -18.50
C SER A 113 -0.88 -18.44 -18.53
N ALA A 114 -1.52 -17.76 -17.57
CA ALA A 114 -2.98 -17.66 -17.50
C ALA A 114 -3.58 -16.92 -18.70
N ILE A 115 -2.99 -15.78 -19.09
CA ILE A 115 -3.49 -14.97 -20.22
C ILE A 115 -3.30 -15.70 -21.56
N SER A 116 -2.17 -16.39 -21.74
CA SER A 116 -1.91 -17.12 -22.99
C SER A 116 -2.63 -18.46 -23.08
N GLY A 117 -3.09 -19.01 -21.95
CA GLY A 117 -3.65 -20.37 -21.87
C GLY A 117 -2.60 -21.48 -22.02
N HIS A 118 -1.31 -21.14 -21.98
CA HIS A 118 -0.20 -22.06 -22.09
C HIS A 118 0.60 -22.10 -20.79
N ASP A 119 1.03 -23.30 -20.38
CA ASP A 119 1.97 -23.44 -19.27
C ASP A 119 3.36 -22.95 -19.71
N LEU A 120 3.82 -21.83 -19.16
CA LEU A 120 5.13 -21.24 -19.46
C LEU A 120 6.20 -21.63 -18.43
N ALA A 121 5.90 -22.55 -17.51
CA ALA A 121 6.87 -23.00 -16.51
C ALA A 121 8.10 -23.64 -17.18
N VAL A 122 9.29 -23.27 -16.70
CA VAL A 122 10.56 -23.79 -17.20
C VAL A 122 11.62 -23.85 -16.09
N GLY A 123 12.06 -25.06 -15.76
CA GLY A 123 13.05 -25.27 -14.70
C GLY A 123 12.56 -24.77 -13.34
N ILE A 124 13.23 -23.76 -12.77
CA ILE A 124 12.84 -23.15 -11.49
C ILE A 124 11.79 -22.05 -11.66
N PHE A 125 11.52 -21.57 -12.87
CA PHE A 125 10.55 -20.52 -13.13
C PHE A 125 9.16 -21.14 -13.25
N LYS A 126 8.24 -20.76 -12.35
CA LYS A 126 6.87 -21.29 -12.29
C LYS A 126 5.92 -20.54 -13.22
N ASP A 127 6.14 -19.24 -13.38
CA ASP A 127 5.34 -18.37 -14.23
C ASP A 127 6.09 -17.05 -14.49
N PHE A 128 5.63 -16.30 -15.49
CA PHE A 128 6.11 -14.97 -15.83
C PHE A 128 4.96 -13.97 -15.79
N PHE A 129 5.24 -12.75 -15.37
CA PHE A 129 4.22 -11.75 -15.12
C PHE A 129 4.53 -10.42 -15.81
N ILE A 130 3.49 -9.75 -16.29
CA ILE A 130 3.51 -8.29 -16.36
C ILE A 130 3.14 -7.77 -14.98
N ALA A 131 4.04 -7.00 -14.36
CA ALA A 131 3.86 -6.49 -13.01
C ALA A 131 3.73 -4.96 -13.04
N GLY A 132 2.80 -4.43 -12.26
CA GLY A 132 2.64 -3.00 -12.03
C GLY A 132 2.81 -2.67 -10.56
N GLN A 133 3.18 -1.42 -10.27
CA GLN A 133 3.11 -0.89 -8.90
C GLN A 133 2.83 0.61 -8.91
N LEU A 134 1.87 1.04 -8.10
CA LEU A 134 1.50 2.43 -7.91
C LEU A 134 1.68 2.80 -6.45
N ASN A 135 2.48 3.84 -6.19
CA ASN A 135 2.65 4.39 -4.84
C ASN A 135 2.07 5.79 -4.81
N ARG A 136 1.33 6.13 -3.77
CA ARG A 136 0.72 7.45 -3.58
C ARG A 136 0.86 7.88 -2.13
N ASP A 137 1.10 9.15 -1.90
CA ASP A 137 0.88 9.76 -0.59
C ASP A 137 -0.26 10.79 -0.65
N GLY A 138 -0.65 11.30 0.52
CA GLY A 138 -1.63 12.40 0.63
C GLY A 138 -1.05 13.79 0.38
N GLU A 139 0.24 13.92 0.10
CA GLU A 139 1.00 15.18 0.07
C GLU A 139 1.62 15.48 -1.31
N GLY A 140 1.29 14.68 -2.33
CA GLY A 140 1.63 14.91 -3.72
C GLY A 140 2.71 13.97 -4.29
N PHE A 141 3.37 13.14 -3.49
CA PHE A 141 4.26 12.09 -3.99
C PHE A 141 3.47 11.04 -4.78
N HIS A 142 4.03 10.64 -5.93
CA HIS A 142 3.55 9.50 -6.68
C HIS A 142 4.71 8.78 -7.38
N ALA A 143 4.64 7.45 -7.39
CA ALA A 143 5.49 6.60 -8.22
C ALA A 143 4.64 5.64 -9.04
N GLU A 144 5.06 5.39 -10.27
CA GLU A 144 4.42 4.51 -11.24
C GLU A 144 5.47 3.58 -11.80
N MET A 145 5.21 2.28 -11.70
CA MET A 145 6.13 1.23 -12.07
C MET A 145 5.42 0.21 -12.96
N ILE A 146 6.12 -0.21 -14.01
CA ILE A 146 5.71 -1.32 -14.87
C ILE A 146 6.93 -2.17 -15.18
N GLY A 147 6.76 -3.48 -15.21
CA GLY A 147 7.87 -4.40 -15.20
C GLY A 147 7.52 -5.83 -15.53
N LEU A 148 8.54 -6.67 -15.40
CA LEU A 148 8.43 -8.12 -15.53
C LEU A 148 8.61 -8.76 -14.15
N GLY A 149 7.86 -9.83 -13.90
CA GLY A 149 7.95 -10.63 -12.69
C GLY A 149 8.08 -12.11 -12.98
N THR A 150 8.55 -12.88 -12.00
CA THR A 150 8.50 -14.35 -12.02
C THR A 150 8.40 -14.92 -10.61
N ASP A 151 7.73 -16.05 -10.49
CA ASP A 151 7.68 -16.86 -9.27
C ASP A 151 8.60 -18.07 -9.42
N LEU A 152 9.38 -18.36 -8.37
CA LEU A 152 10.43 -19.36 -8.39
C LEU A 152 10.12 -20.57 -7.49
N ALA A 153 10.39 -21.76 -8.00
CA ALA A 153 10.35 -23.02 -7.27
C ALA A 153 11.71 -23.28 -6.62
N VAL A 154 11.94 -22.71 -5.44
CA VAL A 154 13.18 -22.89 -4.66
C VAL A 154 12.90 -23.70 -3.39
N PRO A 155 13.65 -24.80 -3.14
CA PRO A 155 13.48 -25.59 -1.92
C PRO A 155 13.57 -24.71 -0.65
N GLY A 156 12.63 -24.90 0.27
CA GLY A 156 12.54 -24.15 1.52
C GLY A 156 11.71 -22.86 1.45
N PHE A 157 11.26 -22.44 0.26
CA PHE A 157 10.35 -21.30 0.09
C PHE A 157 8.94 -21.76 -0.27
N ASN A 158 7.94 -21.26 0.46
CA ASN A 158 6.53 -21.42 0.08
C ASN A 158 6.17 -20.51 -1.10
N LEU A 159 6.78 -19.32 -1.15
CA LEU A 159 6.66 -18.34 -2.21
C LEU A 159 7.97 -17.56 -2.29
N LEU A 160 8.56 -17.48 -3.49
CA LEU A 160 9.68 -16.60 -3.79
C LEU A 160 9.40 -15.95 -5.14
N SER A 161 9.30 -14.63 -5.14
CA SER A 161 8.98 -13.84 -6.33
C SER A 161 10.05 -12.79 -6.56
N THR A 162 10.37 -12.55 -7.83
CA THR A 162 11.32 -11.51 -8.24
C THR A 162 10.72 -10.65 -9.32
N HIS A 163 10.95 -9.33 -9.25
CA HIS A 163 10.40 -8.36 -10.20
C HIS A 163 11.46 -7.33 -10.61
N LEU A 164 11.39 -6.89 -11.86
CA LEU A 164 12.21 -5.83 -12.42
C LEU A 164 11.29 -4.76 -13.01
N TYR A 165 11.41 -3.53 -12.52
CA TYR A 165 10.53 -2.42 -12.89
C TYR A 165 11.28 -1.29 -13.60
N LEU A 166 10.62 -0.71 -14.60
CA LEU A 166 10.85 0.67 -15.00
C LEU A 166 10.05 1.56 -14.06
N ARG A 167 10.71 2.52 -13.42
CA ARG A 167 10.11 3.42 -12.44
C ARG A 167 10.07 4.86 -12.95
N LYS A 168 8.91 5.48 -12.84
CA LYS A 168 8.70 6.91 -13.05
C LYS A 168 8.07 7.50 -11.81
N ASP A 169 8.70 8.49 -11.21
CA ASP A 169 8.17 9.19 -10.04
C ASP A 169 8.39 10.70 -10.14
N ASN A 170 7.86 11.40 -9.14
CA ASN A 170 8.15 12.81 -8.90
C ASN A 170 9.14 13.01 -7.74
N PHE A 171 9.85 11.95 -7.36
CA PHE A 171 10.84 12.03 -6.31
C PHE A 171 11.99 12.94 -6.77
N ASN A 172 12.33 13.97 -5.99
CA ASN A 172 13.47 14.85 -6.25
C ASN A 172 13.42 15.62 -7.59
N ARG A 173 12.22 15.90 -8.14
CA ARG A 173 12.09 16.87 -9.23
C ARG A 173 12.40 18.28 -8.68
N PRO A 174 13.38 19.02 -9.21
CA PRO A 174 13.57 20.40 -8.82
C PRO A 174 12.30 21.17 -9.19
N THR A 175 11.63 21.71 -8.18
CA THR A 175 10.61 22.75 -8.33
C THR A 175 11.24 24.05 -8.78
#